data_AF-A0A3D4XE02-F1
#
_entry.id   AF-A0A3D4XE02-F1
#
_cell.length_a   1.000
_cell.length_b   1.000
_cell.length_c   1.000
_cell.angle_alpha   90.00
_cell.angle_beta   90.00
_cell.angle_gamma   90.00
#
_symmetry.space_group_name_H-M   'P 1'
#
loop_
_entity.id
_entity.type
_entity.pdbx_description
1 polymer ?
#
loop_
_entity_poly.entity_id
_entity_poly.type
_entity_poly.pdbx_seq_one_letter_code
_entity_poly.pdbx_strand_id
1 'polypeptide(L)'
;MKENSHFLTSKEVIYLLRISKRTLQNYRDDGRIQFFRISKKTILYRIKDVEELLMKSSCSSYRKDTFKNYINENAEKIWDQIIANNS
;
A
#
# COMPACT_ATOMS: atom_id res chain seq x y z
N MET A 1 -4.34 -13.65 -18.23
CA MET A 1 -3.77 -12.36 -17.77
C MET A 1 -4.40 -11.98 -16.43
N LYS A 2 -4.10 -12.75 -15.40
CA LYS A 2 -4.31 -12.37 -13.99
C LYS A 2 -2.91 -12.37 -13.38
N GLU A 3 -2.69 -11.61 -12.31
CA GLU A 3 -1.51 -11.62 -11.40
C GLU A 3 -1.01 -10.19 -11.15
N ASN A 4 -1.86 -9.33 -10.56
CA ASN A 4 -1.43 -8.02 -10.05
C ASN A 4 -2.18 -7.62 -8.79
N SER A 5 -2.55 -8.60 -7.99
CA SER A 5 -3.52 -8.36 -6.94
C SER A 5 -2.91 -7.62 -5.73
N HIS A 6 -1.58 -7.65 -5.55
CA HIS A 6 -0.87 -7.13 -4.37
C HIS A 6 -0.51 -5.64 -4.37
N PHE A 7 -1.05 -4.88 -5.32
CA PHE A 7 -0.61 -3.52 -5.58
C PHE A 7 -1.70 -2.49 -5.30
N LEU A 8 -1.32 -1.46 -4.56
CA LEU A 8 -2.12 -0.28 -4.26
C LEU A 8 -1.77 0.84 -5.22
N THR A 9 -2.78 1.59 -5.63
CA THR A 9 -2.60 2.82 -6.37
C THR A 9 -2.19 3.96 -5.44
N SER A 10 -1.64 5.04 -6.00
CA SER A 10 -1.32 6.25 -5.23
C SER A 10 -2.52 6.78 -4.43
N LYS A 11 -3.74 6.64 -4.94
CA LYS A 11 -4.96 7.11 -4.24
C LYS A 11 -5.23 6.29 -2.99
N GLU A 12 -5.12 4.97 -3.08
CA GLU A 12 -5.33 4.06 -1.96
C GLU A 12 -4.27 4.27 -0.89
N VAL A 13 -2.99 4.40 -1.28
CA VAL A 13 -1.91 4.67 -0.34
C VAL A 13 -2.11 5.98 0.42
N ILE A 14 -2.54 7.04 -0.25
CA ILE A 14 -2.87 8.34 0.37
C ILE A 14 -4.00 8.18 1.39
N TYR A 15 -5.04 7.44 1.03
CA TYR A 15 -6.18 7.18 1.90
C TYR A 15 -5.76 6.39 3.14
N LEU A 16 -5.01 5.31 2.96
CA LEU A 16 -4.57 4.41 4.03
C LEU A 16 -3.59 5.07 4.99
N LEU A 17 -2.59 5.78 4.46
CA LEU A 17 -1.58 6.46 5.27
C LEU A 17 -2.11 7.78 5.87
N ARG A 18 -3.27 8.27 5.40
CA ARG A 18 -3.82 9.59 5.71
C ARG A 18 -2.82 10.72 5.50
N ILE A 19 -2.08 10.66 4.40
CA ILE A 19 -1.07 11.66 4.05
C ILE A 19 -1.49 12.47 2.84
N SER A 20 -0.84 13.60 2.61
CA SER A 20 -1.06 14.37 1.38
C SER A 20 -0.34 13.74 0.18
N LYS A 21 -0.77 14.08 -1.04
CA LYS A 21 -0.05 13.73 -2.28
C LYS A 21 1.43 14.15 -2.24
N ARG A 22 1.69 15.33 -1.67
CA ARG A 22 3.05 15.88 -1.51
C ARG A 22 3.88 15.05 -0.54
N THR A 23 3.31 14.59 0.56
CA THR A 23 3.99 13.68 1.49
C THR A 23 4.32 12.34 0.83
N LEU A 24 3.39 11.77 0.05
CA LEU A 24 3.66 10.54 -0.71
C LEU A 24 4.74 10.74 -1.79
N GLN A 25 4.85 11.96 -2.32
CA GLN A 25 5.94 12.30 -3.24
C GLN A 25 7.28 12.38 -2.51
N ASN A 26 7.36 13.10 -1.38
CA ASN A 26 8.56 13.12 -0.54
C ASN A 26 9.00 11.71 -0.15
N TYR A 27 8.08 10.80 0.20
CA TYR A 27 8.43 9.42 0.53
C TYR A 27 9.05 8.64 -0.64
N ARG A 28 8.69 8.97 -1.88
CA ARG A 28 9.32 8.39 -3.07
C ARG A 28 10.68 9.01 -3.33
N ASP A 29 10.77 10.33 -3.25
CA ASP A 29 12.00 11.08 -3.50
C ASP A 29 13.08 10.73 -2.45
N ASP A 30 12.68 10.55 -1.19
CA ASP A 30 13.52 10.11 -0.07
C ASP A 30 13.82 8.60 -0.09
N GLY A 31 13.23 7.82 -1.02
CA GLY A 31 13.39 6.36 -1.06
C GLY A 31 12.79 5.60 0.13
N ARG A 32 11.89 6.23 0.90
CA ARG A 32 11.23 5.62 2.08
C ARG A 32 10.21 4.57 1.70
N ILE A 33 9.62 4.66 0.51
CA ILE A 33 8.64 3.70 0.00
C ILE A 33 9.04 3.20 -1.38
N GLN A 34 9.04 1.88 -1.55
CA GLN A 34 9.25 1.25 -2.85
C GLN A 34 8.00 1.43 -3.73
N PHE A 35 8.21 1.69 -5.02
CA PHE A 35 7.15 1.88 -5.98
C PHE A 35 7.48 1.23 -7.33
N PHE A 36 6.43 0.85 -8.05
CA PHE A 36 6.51 0.24 -9.36
C PHE A 36 5.83 1.15 -10.37
N ARG A 37 6.60 1.58 -11.37
CA ARG A 37 6.10 2.43 -12.44
C ARG A 37 5.70 1.57 -13.62
N ILE A 38 4.39 1.47 -13.89
CA ILE A 38 3.87 0.77 -15.06
C ILE A 38 3.88 1.70 -16.27
N SER A 39 3.61 3.00 -16.07
CA SER A 39 3.54 3.97 -17.16
C SER A 39 3.97 5.36 -16.70
N LYS A 40 3.96 6.34 -17.62
CA LYS A 40 4.27 7.73 -17.26
C LYS A 40 3.40 8.26 -16.13
N LYS A 41 2.15 7.79 -16.01
CA LYS A 41 1.13 8.27 -15.06
C LYS A 41 0.77 7.25 -13.96
N THR A 42 0.90 5.95 -14.23
CA THR A 42 0.46 4.91 -13.30
C THR A 42 1.63 4.40 -12.46
N ILE A 43 1.51 4.61 -11.15
CA ILE A 43 2.44 4.15 -10.12
C ILE A 43 1.68 3.28 -9.14
N LEU A 44 2.26 2.11 -8.85
CA LEU A 44 1.76 1.11 -7.93
C LEU A 44 2.71 0.92 -6.75
N TYR A 45 2.17 0.49 -5.63
CA TYR A 45 2.90 0.22 -4.39
C TYR A 45 2.51 -1.16 -3.88
N ARG A 46 3.46 -1.96 -3.40
CA ARG A 46 3.09 -3.24 -2.79
C ARG A 46 2.45 -3.01 -1.44
N ILE A 47 1.40 -3.78 -1.15
CA ILE A 47 0.73 -3.77 0.16
C ILE A 47 1.75 -3.99 1.29
N LYS A 48 2.64 -4.97 1.13
CA LYS A 48 3.71 -5.29 2.11
C LYS A 48 4.63 -4.10 2.40
N ASP A 49 5.04 -3.35 1.38
CA ASP A 49 5.93 -2.19 1.56
C ASP A 49 5.21 -1.05 2.30
N VAL A 50 3.92 -0.86 2.02
CA VAL A 50 3.07 0.14 2.71
C VAL A 50 2.86 -0.26 4.17
N GLU A 51 2.61 -1.54 4.45
CA GLU A 51 2.49 -2.09 5.79
C GLU A 51 3.78 -1.91 6.58
N GLU A 52 4.92 -2.26 5.99
CA GLU A 52 6.23 -2.11 6.64
C GLU A 52 6.52 -0.64 6.96
N LEU A 53 6.19 0.28 6.06
CA LEU A 53 6.31 1.72 6.31
C LEU A 53 5.39 2.18 7.46
N LEU A 54 4.17 1.64 7.54
CA LEU A 54 3.23 1.91 8.62
C LEU A 54 3.69 1.34 9.97
N MET A 55 4.38 0.19 9.96
CA MET A 55 4.93 -0.46 11.15
C MET A 55 6.19 0.26 11.64
N LYS A 56 7.10 0.65 10.72
CA LYS A 56 8.35 1.36 11.02
C LYS A 56 8.12 2.78 11.54
N SER A 57 7.12 3.46 10.99
CA SER A 57 6.69 4.73 11.55
C SER A 57 5.96 4.44 12.87
N SER A 58 6.34 5.12 13.95
CA SER A 58 5.64 5.10 15.26
C SER A 58 4.26 5.78 15.19
N CYS A 59 3.58 5.62 14.07
CA CYS A 59 2.26 6.15 13.80
C CYS A 59 1.26 5.66 14.85
N SER A 60 0.39 6.61 15.24
CA SER A 60 -0.79 6.38 16.07
C SER A 60 -1.53 5.10 15.66
N SER A 61 -2.02 4.37 16.66
CA SER A 61 -2.89 3.20 16.53
C SER A 61 -3.97 3.41 15.46
N TYR A 62 -4.55 4.60 15.39
CA TYR A 62 -5.60 4.95 14.42
C TYR A 62 -5.20 4.70 12.95
N ARG A 63 -3.96 5.02 12.55
CA ARG A 63 -3.50 4.77 11.18
C ARG A 63 -3.32 3.27 10.90
N LYS A 64 -2.90 2.51 11.91
CA LYS A 64 -2.80 1.04 11.85
C LYS A 64 -4.18 0.41 11.76
N ASP A 65 -5.16 0.95 12.49
CA ASP A 65 -6.54 0.47 12.46
C ASP A 65 -7.21 0.75 11.11
N THR A 66 -6.94 1.91 10.50
CA THR A 66 -7.45 2.24 9.16
C THR A 66 -6.95 1.25 8.10
N PHE A 67 -5.66 0.89 8.16
CA PHE A 67 -5.09 -0.12 7.26
C PHE A 67 -5.70 -1.50 7.51
N LYS A 68 -5.82 -1.92 8.77
CA LYS A 68 -6.48 -3.19 9.14
C LYS A 68 -7.92 -3.25 8.66
N ASN A 69 -8.69 -2.17 8.80
CA ASN A 69 -10.07 -2.10 8.33
C ASN A 69 -10.14 -2.27 6.81
N TYR A 70 -9.27 -1.63 6.05
CA TYR A 70 -9.21 -1.83 4.60
C TYR A 70 -8.87 -3.26 4.22
N ILE A 71 -7.91 -3.89 4.92
CA ILE A 71 -7.59 -5.31 4.71
C ILE A 71 -8.80 -6.19 5.04
N ASN A 72 -9.51 -5.93 6.15
CA ASN A 72 -10.69 -6.70 6.55
C ASN A 72 -11.87 -6.52 5.58
N GLU A 73 -12.14 -5.30 5.14
CA GLU A 73 -13.21 -4.99 4.18
C GLU A 73 -12.94 -5.57 2.79
N ASN A 74 -11.66 -5.76 2.44
CA ASN A 74 -11.23 -6.34 1.17
C ASN A 74 -10.62 -7.73 1.38
N ALA A 75 -10.90 -8.37 2.52
CA ALA A 75 -10.21 -9.57 2.97
C ALA A 75 -10.33 -10.69 1.95
N GLU A 76 -11.52 -11.01 1.45
CA GLU A 76 -11.71 -12.06 0.45
C GLU A 76 -10.88 -11.80 -0.81
N LYS A 77 -10.88 -10.55 -1.29
CA LYS A 77 -10.08 -10.14 -2.45
C LYS A 77 -8.58 -10.20 -2.20
N ILE A 78 -8.11 -10.06 -0.95
CA ILE A 78 -6.70 -10.00 -0.55
C ILE A 78 -6.17 -11.38 -0.15
N TRP A 79 -6.97 -12.19 0.55
CA TRP A 79 -6.64 -13.56 0.94
C TRP A 79 -6.42 -14.46 -0.27
N ASP A 80 -7.25 -14.31 -1.32
CA ASP A 80 -7.04 -14.98 -2.62
C ASP A 80 -5.66 -14.66 -3.21
N GLN A 81 -5.13 -13.47 -2.92
CA GLN A 81 -3.82 -13.03 -3.40
C GLN A 81 -2.71 -13.61 -2.53
N ILE A 82 -2.87 -13.56 -1.20
CA ILE A 82 -1.87 -14.07 -0.24
C ILE A 82 -1.63 -15.56 -0.49
N ILE A 83 -2.68 -16.34 -0.74
CA ILE A 83 -2.57 -17.78 -1.03
C ILE A 83 -1.82 -18.01 -2.35
N ALA A 84 -2.10 -17.23 -3.39
CA ALA A 84 -1.43 -17.33 -4.70
C ALA A 84 0.07 -17.03 -4.65
N ASN A 85 0.54 -16.19 -3.72
CA ASN A 85 1.96 -15.82 -3.58
C ASN A 85 2.78 -16.76 -2.67
N ASN A 86 2.13 -17.67 -1.94
CA ASN A 86 2.79 -18.66 -1.08
C ASN A 86 2.69 -20.10 -1.64
N SER A 87 2.25 -20.26 -2.90
CA SER A 87 2.14 -21.55 -3.62
C SER A 87 3.25 -21.72 -4.65
#